data_AF-A0A6I7GJ89-F1
#
_entry.id   AF-A0A6I7GJ89-F1
#
_cell.length_a   1.000
_cell.length_b   1.000
_cell.length_c   1.000
_cell.angle_alpha   90.00
_cell.angle_beta   90.00
_cell.angle_gamma   90.00
#
_symmetry.space_group_name_H-M   'P 1'
#
loop_
_entity.id
_entity.type
_entity.pdbx_description
1 polymer ?
#
loop_
_entity_poly.entity_id
_entity_poly.type
_entity_poly.pdbx_seq_one_letter_code
_entity_poly.pdbx_strand_id
1 'polypeptide(L)'
;MACLAMLSTAHALECPKVSVTDSGGAEDPVFTAARIKSGNKLICQNDGKGSLGVTTVLESSTPITPTGSGWDKNLECAVTDGDASKCSVKL
;
A
#
# COMPACT_ATOMS: atom_id res chain seq x y z
N MET A 1 -10.93 22.28 30.51
CA MET A 1 -9.68 22.02 29.75
C MET A 1 -9.68 20.54 29.41
N ALA A 2 -10.38 20.14 28.35
CA ALA A 2 -10.50 18.75 27.95
C ALA A 2 -9.41 18.47 26.92
N CYS A 3 -8.40 17.68 27.30
CA CYS A 3 -7.39 17.20 26.38
C CYS A 3 -8.03 16.07 25.56
N LEU A 4 -8.39 16.33 24.30
CA LEU A 4 -8.67 15.25 23.36
C LEU A 4 -7.34 14.54 23.07
N ALA A 5 -7.05 13.50 23.84
CA ALA A 5 -6.03 12.53 23.46
C ALA A 5 -6.51 11.85 22.18
N MET A 6 -6.06 12.34 21.02
CA MET A 6 -6.17 11.62 19.77
C MET A 6 -5.37 10.32 19.96
N LEU A 7 -6.07 9.20 20.09
CA LEU A 7 -5.42 7.89 20.18
C LEU A 7 -4.69 7.63 18.86
N SER A 8 -3.40 7.93 18.83
CA SER A 8 -2.44 7.57 17.79
C SER A 8 -2.25 6.05 17.79
N THR A 9 -3.26 5.34 17.30
CA THR A 9 -3.07 3.99 16.82
C THR A 9 -2.42 4.10 15.45
N ALA A 10 -1.08 4.13 15.45
CA ALA A 10 -0.29 3.98 14.25
C ALA A 10 -0.41 2.52 13.78
N HIS A 11 -1.58 2.19 13.21
CA HIS A 11 -1.81 0.90 12.58
C HIS A 11 -0.87 0.78 11.39
N ALA A 12 -0.29 -0.41 11.22
CA ALA A 12 0.39 -0.75 9.98
C ALA A 12 -0.60 -0.55 8.83
N LEU A 13 -0.26 0.31 7.89
CA LEU A 13 -1.05 0.60 6.73
C LEU A 13 -0.56 -0.27 5.58
N GLU A 14 -1.48 -0.99 4.97
CA GLU A 14 -1.24 -1.78 3.77
C GLU A 14 -1.69 -1.00 2.52
N CYS A 15 -1.31 -1.49 1.34
CA CYS A 15 -1.88 -1.00 0.10
C CYS A 15 -3.41 -1.09 0.13
N PRO A 16 -4.12 -0.02 -0.27
CA PRO A 16 -5.57 0.06 -0.14
C PRO A 16 -6.23 -1.00 -1.01
N LYS A 17 -7.18 -1.79 -0.49
CA LYS A 17 -7.92 -2.75 -1.31
C LYS A 17 -8.71 -2.02 -2.40
N VAL A 18 -8.59 -2.48 -3.64
CA VAL A 18 -9.31 -1.96 -4.80
C VAL A 18 -10.13 -3.09 -5.41
N SER A 19 -11.35 -2.79 -5.82
CA SER A 19 -12.18 -3.65 -6.65
C SER A 19 -12.33 -3.02 -8.03
N VAL A 20 -12.06 -3.78 -9.09
CA VAL A 20 -12.19 -3.36 -10.49
C VAL A 20 -13.32 -4.16 -11.11
N THR A 21 -14.29 -3.47 -11.70
CA THR A 21 -15.40 -4.13 -12.42
C THR A 21 -15.26 -3.88 -13.92
N ASP A 22 -15.28 -4.95 -14.71
CA ASP A 22 -15.32 -4.90 -16.17
C ASP A 22 -16.49 -5.73 -16.73
N SER A 23 -16.48 -5.98 -18.05
CA SER A 23 -17.52 -6.78 -18.72
C SER A 23 -17.59 -8.24 -18.28
N GLY A 24 -16.54 -8.77 -17.64
CA GLY A 24 -16.44 -10.14 -17.13
C GLY A 24 -16.85 -10.28 -15.66
N GLY A 25 -16.89 -9.19 -14.88
CA GLY A 25 -17.29 -9.20 -13.48
C GLY A 25 -16.45 -8.25 -12.62
N ALA A 26 -16.55 -8.39 -11.30
CA ALA A 26 -15.70 -7.68 -10.35
C ALA A 26 -14.50 -8.55 -9.96
N GLU A 27 -13.31 -7.96 -9.99
CA GLU A 27 -12.05 -8.56 -9.54
C GLU A 27 -11.41 -7.70 -8.46
N ASP A 28 -10.82 -8.35 -7.45
CA ASP A 28 -10.07 -7.69 -6.38
C ASP A 28 -8.56 -7.95 -6.59
N PRO A 29 -7.85 -7.08 -7.35
CA PRO A 29 -6.43 -7.26 -7.61
C PRO A 29 -5.60 -7.17 -6.33
N VAL A 30 -4.68 -8.14 -6.18
CA VAL A 30 -3.73 -8.19 -5.07
C VAL A 30 -2.45 -7.46 -5.45
N PHE A 31 -2.06 -6.41 -4.74
CA PHE A 31 -0.83 -5.67 -5.04
C PHE A 31 0.40 -6.58 -5.02
N THR A 32 1.21 -6.45 -6.06
CA THR A 32 2.45 -7.21 -6.28
C THR A 32 3.69 -6.38 -5.99
N ALA A 33 3.55 -5.06 -5.92
CA ALA A 33 4.64 -4.15 -5.56
C ALA A 33 4.15 -2.89 -4.85
N ALA A 34 5.05 -2.27 -4.10
CA ALA A 34 4.88 -0.95 -3.51
C ALA A 34 6.20 -0.15 -3.56
N ARG A 35 6.12 1.18 -3.62
CA ARG A 35 7.27 2.07 -3.53
C ARG A 35 6.94 3.32 -2.74
N ILE A 36 7.87 3.78 -1.90
CA ILE A 36 7.75 5.07 -1.21
C ILE A 36 8.48 6.12 -2.03
N LYS A 37 7.73 7.14 -2.49
CA LYS A 37 8.28 8.28 -3.24
C LYS A 37 8.20 9.54 -2.39
N SER A 38 9.29 10.31 -2.40
CA SER A 38 9.41 11.58 -1.66
C SER A 38 9.14 11.47 -0.15
N GLY A 39 9.22 10.26 0.41
CA GLY A 39 9.00 9.99 1.84
C GLY A 39 7.55 10.10 2.32
N ASN A 40 6.61 10.53 1.48
CA ASN A 40 5.22 10.77 1.88
C ASN A 40 4.18 10.23 0.89
N LYS A 41 4.62 9.61 -0.21
CA LYS A 41 3.73 8.95 -1.18
C LYS A 41 4.01 7.46 -1.20
N LEU A 42 2.98 6.65 -0.97
CA LEU A 42 3.04 5.20 -1.18
C LEU A 42 2.34 4.90 -2.50
N ILE A 43 3.08 4.34 -3.46
CA ILE A 43 2.53 3.88 -4.73
C ILE A 43 2.45 2.37 -4.66
N CYS A 44 1.26 1.81 -4.82
CA CYS A 44 1.03 0.37 -4.85
C CYS A 44 0.63 -0.04 -6.27
N GLN A 45 1.20 -1.14 -6.74
CA GLN A 45 1.03 -1.64 -8.10
C GLN A 45 0.64 -3.13 -8.10
N ASN A 46 -0.36 -3.46 -8.89
CA ASN A 46 -0.69 -4.81 -9.32
C ASN A 46 -0.44 -4.85 -10.84
N ASP A 47 0.45 -5.73 -11.28
CA ASP A 47 0.84 -5.79 -12.70
C ASP A 47 -0.21 -6.49 -13.59
N GLY A 48 -1.22 -7.13 -12.99
CA GLY A 48 -2.24 -7.91 -13.70
C GLY A 48 -1.69 -9.19 -14.32
N LYS A 49 -2.36 -10.33 -14.13
CA LYS A 49 -2.17 -11.50 -14.99
C LYS A 49 -3.34 -11.57 -15.95
N GLY A 50 -3.26 -10.85 -17.07
CA GLY A 50 -4.28 -10.85 -18.13
C GLY A 50 -5.40 -9.81 -17.97
N SER A 51 -5.57 -9.20 -16.79
CA SER A 51 -6.48 -8.07 -16.53
C SER A 51 -5.73 -6.73 -16.49
N LEU A 52 -6.47 -5.61 -16.55
CA LEU A 52 -5.93 -4.25 -16.42
C LEU A 52 -5.11 -4.12 -15.13
N GLY A 53 -3.82 -3.78 -15.26
CA GLY A 53 -2.98 -3.48 -14.11
C GLY A 53 -3.54 -2.31 -13.30
N VAL A 54 -3.46 -2.39 -11.98
CA VAL A 54 -3.95 -1.35 -11.06
C VAL A 54 -2.79 -0.65 -10.40
N THR A 55 -2.82 0.68 -10.42
CA THR A 55 -1.91 1.50 -9.63
C THR A 55 -2.72 2.42 -8.73
N THR A 56 -2.40 2.42 -7.44
CA THR A 56 -2.95 3.37 -6.47
C THR A 56 -1.86 4.21 -5.85
N VAL A 57 -2.16 5.46 -5.58
CA VAL A 57 -1.26 6.37 -4.87
C VAL A 57 -1.95 6.83 -3.59
N LEU A 58 -1.29 6.60 -2.46
CA LEU A 58 -1.63 7.19 -1.19
C LEU A 58 -0.66 8.33 -0.90
N GLU A 59 -1.18 9.53 -0.68
CA GLU A 59 -0.39 10.66 -0.20
C GLU A 59 -0.68 10.91 1.28
N SER A 60 0.36 11.02 2.09
CA SER A 60 0.26 11.33 3.52
C SER A 60 0.84 12.71 3.82
N SER A 61 0.26 13.38 4.83
CA SER A 61 0.82 14.58 5.43
C SER A 61 1.94 14.26 6.44
N THR A 62 2.06 12.99 6.85
CA THR A 62 3.12 12.48 7.71
C THR A 62 4.13 11.64 6.93
N PRO A 63 5.41 11.58 7.35
CA PRO A 63 6.40 10.73 6.71
C PRO A 63 6.01 9.25 6.79
N ILE A 64 6.02 8.58 5.64
CA ILE A 64 5.76 7.15 5.52
C ILE A 64 7.03 6.41 5.90
N THR A 65 6.93 5.56 6.92
CA THR A 65 8.02 4.70 7.38
C THR A 65 7.74 3.26 6.94
N PRO A 66 8.64 2.61 6.18
CA PRO A 66 8.50 1.20 5.86
C PRO A 66 8.65 0.36 7.13
N THR A 67 7.74 -0.60 7.35
CA THR A 67 7.75 -1.48 8.53
C THR A 67 7.72 -2.96 8.17
N GLY A 68 7.25 -3.31 6.98
CA GLY A 68 7.24 -4.67 6.47
C GLY A 68 8.63 -5.23 6.12
N SER A 69 8.74 -6.56 6.07
CA SER A 69 10.01 -7.26 5.78
C SER A 69 10.41 -7.26 4.30
N GLY A 70 9.51 -6.86 3.40
CA GLY A 70 9.73 -6.86 1.95
C GLY A 70 10.37 -5.59 1.41
N TRP A 71 10.58 -4.57 2.24
CA TRP A 71 11.19 -3.30 1.82
C TRP A 71 12.70 -3.44 1.61
N ASP A 72 13.19 -2.91 0.49
CA ASP A 72 14.61 -2.82 0.19
C ASP A 72 15.20 -1.44 0.56
N LYS A 73 16.51 -1.29 0.32
CA LYS A 73 17.24 -0.04 0.59
C LYS A 73 16.81 1.13 -0.31
N ASN A 74 16.12 0.87 -1.41
CA ASN A 74 15.62 1.87 -2.35
C ASN A 74 14.18 2.29 -2.04
N LEU A 75 13.60 1.78 -0.94
CA LEU A 75 12.20 1.96 -0.58
C LEU A 75 11.26 1.41 -1.65
N GLU A 76 11.62 0.26 -2.19
CA GLU A 76 10.80 -0.56 -3.07
C GLU A 76 10.49 -1.88 -2.36
N CYS A 77 9.29 -2.40 -2.56
CA CYS A 77 8.83 -3.66 -2.01
C CYS A 77 8.13 -4.44 -3.11
N ALA A 78 8.47 -5.72 -3.24
CA ALA A 78 7.85 -6.63 -4.20
C ALA A 78 7.39 -7.90 -3.50
N VAL A 79 6.19 -8.36 -3.84
CA VAL A 79 5.51 -9.50 -3.22
C VAL A 79 5.15 -10.52 -4.29
N THR A 80 5.94 -11.59 -4.35
CA THR A 80 5.79 -12.68 -5.32
C THR A 80 4.87 -13.79 -4.83
N ASP A 81 4.60 -13.86 -3.52
CA ASP A 81 3.76 -14.86 -2.89
C ASP A 81 2.36 -14.33 -2.50
N GLY A 82 2.03 -13.11 -2.91
CA GLY A 82 0.72 -12.48 -2.69
C GLY A 82 0.49 -11.92 -1.28
N ASP A 83 1.49 -12.00 -0.39
CA ASP A 83 1.39 -11.49 0.97
C ASP A 83 1.74 -9.99 1.05
N ALA A 84 0.76 -9.14 0.72
CA ALA A 84 0.91 -7.69 0.72
C ALA A 84 1.33 -7.08 2.07
N SER A 85 1.16 -7.80 3.20
CA SER A 85 1.58 -7.34 4.52
C SER A 85 3.10 -7.14 4.63
N LYS A 86 3.88 -7.80 3.78
CA LYS A 86 5.33 -7.59 3.66
C LYS A 86 5.71 -6.19 3.19
N CYS A 87 4.78 -5.47 2.57
CA CYS A 87 4.94 -4.07 2.18
C CYS A 87 4.23 -3.10 3.13
N SER A 88 3.95 -3.51 4.38
CA SER A 88 3.35 -2.64 5.39
C SER A 88 4.18 -1.38 5.63
N VAL A 89 3.50 -0.27 5.89
CA VAL A 89 4.10 1.01 6.28
C VAL A 89 3.45 1.55 7.54
N LYS A 90 4.04 2.60 8.11
CA LYS A 90 3.48 3.40 9.19
C LYS A 90 3.43 4.87 8.76
N LEU A 91 2.34 5.55 9.11
CA LEU A 91 2.17 6.99 8.98
C LEU A 91 2.55 7.72 10.28
#